data_AF-A0A842VY12-F1
#
_entry.id   AF-A0A842VY12-F1
#
_cell.length_a   1.000
_cell.length_b   1.000
_cell.length_c   1.000
_cell.angle_alpha   90.00
_cell.angle_beta   90.00
_cell.angle_gamma   90.00
#
_symmetry.space_group_name_H-M   'P 1'
#
loop_
_entity.id
_entity.type
_entity.pdbx_description
1 polymer ?
#
loop_
_entity_poly.entity_id
_entity_poly.type
_entity_poly.pdbx_seq_one_letter_code
_entity_poly.pdbx_strand_id
1 'polypeptide(L)'
;MNRKLPESTLIKLREFEPKLRRAAKYGQIREAERIIKEIQFLFVNDRSHYRILQAKNWYYQALLEDNQVNAAEQGFEAVRLRANHNTRTHLEATMLLGICCLRKRDIESAKKYIREAIQSINSIKSDIRRNQLQKRILERIEVESILGQLSATTSTSIINQDELHKKAVKMLQSKSDEEIYGLVGASIPQDSLKLIENIKGYSMNLLPPHDQKLLVSPIPQSNITFGKKVIDTIKRTGWRTICDPDSQIYNLWKNQVPEVFNKGYFASAVAATCAKFSIGLPILAIGVVAILMKYGAQEFCETFQPKDIMIYRTEKDD
;
A
#
# COMPACT_ATOMS: atom_id res chain seq x y z
N MET A 1 4.60 8.58 29.87
CA MET A 1 5.86 9.16 30.38
C MET A 1 6.97 8.88 29.39
N ASN A 2 7.61 9.90 28.83
CA ASN A 2 8.77 9.74 27.96
C ASN A 2 10.00 9.49 28.84
N ARG A 3 10.34 8.22 29.09
CA ARG A 3 11.56 7.86 29.83
C ARG A 3 12.77 8.10 28.93
N LYS A 4 13.79 8.77 29.46
CA LYS A 4 15.00 9.07 28.70
C LYS A 4 15.79 7.78 28.48
N LEU A 5 16.11 7.45 27.23
CA LEU A 5 16.89 6.26 26.89
C LEU A 5 18.38 6.48 27.17
N PRO A 6 19.14 5.42 27.52
CA PRO A 6 20.59 5.48 27.60
C PRO A 6 21.23 5.90 26.26
N GLU A 7 22.33 6.64 26.30
CA GLU A 7 23.02 7.09 25.07
C GLU A 7 23.48 5.91 24.20
N SER A 8 23.92 4.81 24.82
CA SER A 8 24.29 3.57 24.12
C SER A 8 23.13 2.99 23.29
N THR A 9 21.90 3.03 23.83
CA THR A 9 20.70 2.65 23.10
C THR A 9 20.38 3.63 21.98
N LEU A 10 20.54 4.94 22.23
CA LEU A 10 20.29 5.97 21.21
C LEU A 10 21.22 5.84 20.00
N ILE A 11 22.51 5.55 20.22
CA ILE A 11 23.50 5.34 19.16
C ILE A 11 23.08 4.16 18.27
N LYS A 12 22.75 3.01 18.86
CA LYS A 12 22.30 1.83 18.09
C LYS A 12 20.99 2.11 17.33
N LEU A 13 20.06 2.85 17.92
CA LEU A 13 18.80 3.20 17.25
C LEU A 13 19.00 4.14 16.05
N ARG A 14 19.96 5.08 16.13
CA ARG A 14 20.31 5.95 14.99
C ARG A 14 20.81 5.14 13.80
N GLU A 15 21.43 3.97 14.04
CA GLU A 15 21.84 3.04 13.00
C GLU A 15 20.69 2.15 12.49
N PHE A 16 19.94 1.53 13.40
CA PHE A 16 18.96 0.51 13.03
C PHE A 16 17.65 1.07 12.47
N GLU A 17 17.15 2.20 12.95
CA GLU A 17 15.87 2.75 12.48
C GLU A 17 15.89 3.16 10.99
N PRO A 18 16.95 3.83 10.46
CA PRO A 18 17.06 4.06 9.01
C PRO A 18 17.15 2.75 8.21
N LYS A 19 17.92 1.76 8.69
CA LYS A 19 18.05 0.45 8.03
C LYS A 19 16.70 -0.27 7.97
N LEU A 20 15.96 -0.30 9.07
CA LEU A 20 14.63 -0.89 9.14
C LEU A 20 13.67 -0.22 8.16
N ARG A 21 13.64 1.11 8.13
CA ARG A 21 12.77 1.86 7.19
C ARG A 21 13.11 1.56 5.74
N ARG A 22 14.40 1.49 5.40
CA ARG A 22 14.84 1.11 4.05
C ARG A 22 14.37 -0.31 3.71
N ALA A 23 14.64 -1.28 4.57
CA ALA A 23 14.23 -2.66 4.36
C ALA A 23 12.70 -2.78 4.21
N ALA A 24 11.93 -2.10 5.06
CA ALA A 24 10.48 -2.04 5.00
C ALA A 24 9.96 -1.42 3.69
N LYS A 25 10.56 -0.30 3.25
CA LYS A 25 10.18 0.41 2.01
C LYS A 25 10.32 -0.49 0.77
N TYR A 26 11.42 -1.22 0.67
CA TYR A 26 11.74 -2.08 -0.48
C TYR A 26 11.21 -3.52 -0.34
N GLY A 27 10.51 -3.86 0.74
CA GLY A 27 9.96 -5.20 0.91
C GLY A 27 10.99 -6.28 1.25
N GLN A 28 12.14 -5.90 1.80
CA GLN A 28 13.17 -6.84 2.27
C GLN A 28 12.78 -7.43 3.63
N ILE A 29 11.71 -8.25 3.65
CA ILE A 29 11.03 -8.68 4.88
C ILE A 29 11.95 -9.41 5.85
N ARG A 30 12.81 -10.32 5.36
CA ARG A 30 13.77 -11.05 6.22
C ARG A 30 14.74 -10.11 6.93
N GLU A 31 15.23 -9.11 6.21
CA GLU A 31 16.15 -8.12 6.78
C GLU A 31 15.41 -7.19 7.75
N ALA A 32 14.20 -6.75 7.41
CA ALA A 32 13.35 -5.98 8.31
C ALA A 32 13.05 -6.76 9.61
N GLU A 33 12.77 -8.06 9.52
CA GLU A 33 12.55 -8.94 10.67
C GLU A 33 13.80 -9.06 11.54
N ARG A 34 14.98 -9.24 10.93
CA ARG A 34 16.25 -9.28 11.65
C ARG A 34 16.49 -7.98 12.41
N ILE A 35 16.34 -6.83 11.76
CA ILE A 35 16.58 -5.51 12.37
C ILE A 35 15.57 -5.22 13.48
N ILE A 36 14.28 -5.55 13.31
CA ILE A 36 13.30 -5.29 14.37
C ILE A 36 13.55 -6.15 15.61
N LYS A 37 14.10 -7.37 15.47
CA LYS A 37 14.54 -8.19 16.61
C LYS A 37 15.71 -7.52 17.36
N GLU A 38 16.68 -6.96 16.65
CA GLU A 38 17.77 -6.19 17.25
C GLU A 38 17.25 -4.96 18.00
N ILE A 39 16.35 -4.19 17.38
CA ILE A 39 15.72 -3.03 18.04
C ILE A 39 14.96 -3.50 19.29
N GLN A 40 14.17 -4.57 19.22
CA GLN A 40 13.44 -5.11 20.38
C GLN A 40 14.36 -5.47 21.54
N PHE A 41 15.54 -6.02 21.27
CA PHE A 41 16.54 -6.37 22.29
C PHE A 41 17.05 -5.13 23.05
N LEU A 42 17.02 -3.93 22.44
CA LEU A 42 17.37 -2.69 23.12
C LEU A 42 16.32 -2.21 24.13
N PHE A 43 15.11 -2.78 24.08
CA PHE A 43 13.95 -2.39 24.90
C PHE A 43 13.43 -3.54 25.78
N VAL A 44 14.28 -4.49 26.17
CA VAL A 44 13.89 -5.64 27.02
C VAL A 44 13.13 -5.18 28.27
N ASN A 45 13.55 -4.08 28.87
CA ASN A 45 12.97 -3.52 30.10
C ASN A 45 11.85 -2.49 29.88
N ASP A 46 11.57 -2.07 28.64
CA ASP A 46 10.52 -1.08 28.33
C ASP A 46 9.91 -1.31 26.93
N ARG A 47 9.05 -2.32 26.84
CA ARG A 47 8.38 -2.71 25.58
C ARG A 47 7.26 -1.75 25.14
N SER A 48 6.92 -0.77 25.97
CA SER A 48 5.89 0.24 25.69
C SER A 48 6.47 1.58 25.24
N HIS A 49 7.80 1.68 25.15
CA HIS A 49 8.45 2.89 24.69
C HIS A 49 8.06 3.22 23.23
N TYR A 50 7.72 4.48 22.95
CA TYR A 50 7.16 4.88 21.65
C TYR A 50 8.04 4.53 20.44
N ARG A 51 9.38 4.62 20.59
CA ARG A 51 10.32 4.28 19.50
C ARG A 51 10.22 2.82 19.06
N ILE A 52 10.12 1.86 19.98
CA ILE A 52 9.97 0.45 19.59
C ILE A 52 8.59 0.19 19.00
N LEU A 53 7.54 0.81 19.54
CA LEU A 53 6.19 0.69 19.00
C LEU A 53 6.10 1.26 17.57
N GLN A 54 6.77 2.39 17.31
CA GLN A 54 6.87 2.97 15.97
C GLN A 54 7.67 2.08 15.01
N ALA A 55 8.82 1.54 15.45
CA ALA A 55 9.60 0.60 14.67
C ALA A 55 8.80 -0.66 14.31
N LYS A 56 8.00 -1.16 15.25
CA LYS A 56 7.07 -2.27 15.02
C LYS A 56 6.01 -1.92 13.98
N ASN A 57 5.43 -0.72 14.01
CA ASN A 57 4.50 -0.30 12.97
C ASN A 57 5.16 -0.31 11.58
N TRP A 58 6.41 0.14 11.41
CA TRP A 58 7.13 0.03 10.13
C TRP A 58 7.27 -1.42 9.66
N TYR A 59 7.67 -2.32 10.55
CA TYR A 59 7.81 -3.73 10.24
C TYR A 59 6.46 -4.38 9.86
N TYR A 60 5.42 -4.17 10.67
CA TYR A 60 4.10 -4.75 10.40
C TYR A 60 3.44 -4.15 9.15
N GLN A 61 3.71 -2.88 8.83
CA GLN A 61 3.30 -2.33 7.54
C GLN A 61 4.04 -3.04 6.42
N ALA A 62 5.35 -3.31 6.54
CA ALA A 62 6.07 -4.08 5.53
C ALA A 62 5.44 -5.47 5.30
N LEU A 63 5.03 -6.17 6.38
CA LEU A 63 4.30 -7.45 6.28
C LEU A 63 2.95 -7.31 5.58
N LEU A 64 2.16 -6.30 5.91
CA LEU A 64 0.88 -6.02 5.24
C LEU A 64 1.10 -5.87 3.73
N GLU A 65 2.05 -5.05 3.34
CA GLU A 65 2.41 -4.77 1.95
C GLU A 65 3.00 -6.00 1.23
N ASP A 66 3.54 -6.96 1.98
CA ASP A 66 3.98 -8.27 1.50
C ASP A 66 2.84 -9.30 1.39
N ASN A 67 1.59 -8.88 1.63
CA ASN A 67 0.40 -9.72 1.72
C ASN A 67 0.40 -10.72 2.89
N GLN A 68 1.25 -10.53 3.90
CA GLN A 68 1.23 -11.30 5.15
C GLN A 68 0.21 -10.70 6.15
N VAL A 69 -1.04 -10.58 5.71
CA VAL A 69 -2.08 -9.77 6.38
C VAL A 69 -2.37 -10.23 7.80
N ASN A 70 -2.40 -11.55 8.06
CA ASN A 70 -2.65 -12.09 9.40
C ASN A 70 -1.55 -11.69 10.41
N ALA A 71 -0.28 -11.78 10.01
CA ALA A 71 0.83 -11.42 10.87
C ALA A 71 0.88 -9.91 11.13
N ALA A 72 0.58 -9.10 10.11
CA ALA A 72 0.48 -7.65 10.24
C ALA A 72 -0.64 -7.23 11.21
N GLU A 73 -1.84 -7.80 11.04
CA GLU A 73 -3.01 -7.53 11.89
C GLU A 73 -2.73 -7.81 13.38
N GLN A 74 -2.20 -9.00 13.70
CA GLN A 74 -1.80 -9.36 15.07
C GLN A 74 -0.75 -8.40 15.62
N GLY A 75 0.20 -8.00 14.78
CA GLY A 75 1.23 -7.03 15.14
C GLY A 75 0.66 -5.65 15.49
N PHE A 76 -0.25 -5.13 14.67
CA PHE A 76 -0.90 -3.85 14.92
C PHE A 76 -1.80 -3.87 16.16
N GLU A 77 -2.54 -4.95 16.40
CA GLU A 77 -3.31 -5.14 17.64
C GLU A 77 -2.38 -5.07 18.86
N ALA A 78 -1.24 -5.78 18.82
CA ALA A 78 -0.26 -5.76 19.91
C ALA A 78 0.40 -4.39 20.13
N VAL A 79 0.59 -3.60 19.08
CA VAL A 79 1.07 -2.20 19.21
C VAL A 79 -0.04 -1.34 19.81
N ARG A 80 -1.28 -1.45 19.33
CA ARG A 80 -2.43 -0.66 19.82
C ARG A 80 -2.65 -0.84 21.32
N LEU A 81 -2.58 -2.09 21.80
CA LEU A 81 -2.72 -2.45 23.22
C LEU A 81 -1.62 -1.86 24.13
N ARG A 82 -0.43 -1.59 23.59
CA ARG A 82 0.71 -1.05 24.36
C ARG A 82 0.88 0.45 24.21
N ALA A 83 0.45 1.01 23.10
CA ALA A 83 0.50 2.44 22.85
C ALA A 83 -0.61 3.15 23.64
N ASN A 84 -0.31 4.35 24.14
CA ASN A 84 -1.33 5.19 24.76
C ASN A 84 -2.30 5.70 23.67
N HIS A 85 -3.61 5.64 23.94
CA HIS A 85 -4.68 5.99 23.00
C HIS A 85 -4.55 7.40 22.37
N ASN A 86 -3.98 8.36 23.10
CA ASN A 86 -3.80 9.74 22.61
C ASN A 86 -2.50 9.95 21.82
N THR A 87 -1.80 8.88 21.43
CA THR A 87 -0.54 8.97 20.71
C THR A 87 -0.72 8.71 19.22
N ARG A 88 0.10 9.39 18.42
CA ARG A 88 0.18 9.15 16.98
C ARG A 88 0.48 7.68 16.64
N THR A 89 1.31 7.00 17.44
CA THR A 89 1.63 5.57 17.24
C THR A 89 0.41 4.67 17.39
N HIS A 90 -0.46 4.97 18.36
CA HIS A 90 -1.73 4.26 18.53
C HIS A 90 -2.62 4.50 17.30
N LEU A 91 -2.81 5.76 16.91
CA LEU A 91 -3.60 6.12 15.72
C LEU A 91 -3.11 5.41 14.45
N GLU A 92 -1.80 5.41 14.20
CA GLU A 92 -1.20 4.75 13.03
C GLU A 92 -1.46 3.24 13.05
N ALA A 93 -1.32 2.59 14.22
CA ALA A 93 -1.61 1.16 14.37
C ALA A 93 -3.10 0.86 14.19
N THR A 94 -4.01 1.65 14.78
CA THR A 94 -5.46 1.50 14.61
C THR A 94 -5.87 1.62 13.14
N MET A 95 -5.30 2.60 12.44
CA MET A 95 -5.58 2.81 11.02
C MET A 95 -5.10 1.64 10.16
N LEU A 96 -3.86 1.19 10.37
CA LEU A 96 -3.29 0.06 9.65
C LEU A 96 -4.01 -1.26 9.94
N LEU A 97 -4.58 -1.40 11.13
CA LEU A 97 -5.45 -2.52 11.46
C LEU A 97 -6.77 -2.48 10.69
N GLY A 98 -7.41 -1.30 10.61
CA GLY A 98 -8.60 -1.12 9.76
C GLY A 98 -8.33 -1.49 8.30
N ILE A 99 -7.15 -1.18 7.78
CA ILE A 99 -6.69 -1.61 6.44
C ILE A 99 -6.54 -3.12 6.34
N CYS A 100 -6.00 -3.79 7.35
CA CYS A 100 -5.94 -5.26 7.36
C CYS A 100 -7.35 -5.86 7.25
N CYS A 101 -8.33 -5.31 7.98
CA CYS A 101 -9.72 -5.74 7.90
C CYS A 101 -10.32 -5.50 6.51
N LEU A 102 -10.06 -4.34 5.88
CA LEU A 102 -10.50 -4.06 4.49
C LEU A 102 -9.97 -5.11 3.51
N ARG A 103 -8.67 -5.43 3.61
CA ARG A 103 -8.03 -6.42 2.74
C ARG A 103 -8.59 -7.83 2.95
N LYS A 104 -9.00 -8.16 4.17
CA LYS A 104 -9.71 -9.40 4.53
C LYS A 104 -11.21 -9.38 4.23
N ARG A 105 -11.74 -8.24 3.79
CA ARG A 105 -13.18 -8.00 3.56
C ARG A 105 -14.03 -8.08 4.84
N ASP A 106 -13.42 -7.90 6.01
CA ASP A 106 -14.13 -7.71 7.27
C ASP A 106 -14.55 -6.23 7.40
N ILE A 107 -15.65 -5.89 6.75
CA ILE A 107 -16.10 -4.51 6.58
C ILE A 107 -16.55 -3.89 7.91
N GLU A 108 -17.17 -4.68 8.79
CA GLU A 108 -17.68 -4.17 10.07
C GLU A 108 -16.53 -3.82 11.01
N SER A 109 -15.52 -4.70 11.14
CA SER A 109 -14.31 -4.38 11.90
C SER A 109 -13.52 -3.23 11.27
N ALA A 110 -13.43 -3.19 9.94
CA ALA A 110 -12.78 -2.09 9.24
C ALA A 110 -13.43 -0.74 9.57
N LYS A 111 -14.77 -0.64 9.48
CA LYS A 111 -15.52 0.58 9.81
C LYS A 111 -15.32 1.03 11.25
N LYS A 112 -15.23 0.07 12.18
CA LYS A 112 -14.95 0.34 13.61
C LYS A 112 -13.57 0.99 13.79
N TYR A 113 -12.52 0.39 13.25
CA TYR A 113 -11.15 0.90 13.41
C TYR A 113 -10.92 2.21 12.64
N ILE A 114 -11.50 2.35 11.44
CA ILE A 114 -11.43 3.60 10.66
C ILE A 114 -12.08 4.75 11.44
N ARG A 115 -13.25 4.52 12.05
CA ARG A 115 -13.92 5.51 12.90
C ARG A 115 -13.05 5.94 14.07
N GLU A 116 -12.50 4.97 14.79
CA GLU A 116 -11.62 5.23 15.94
C GLU A 116 -10.39 6.05 15.54
N ALA A 117 -9.73 5.69 14.43
CA ALA A 117 -8.55 6.39 13.92
C ALA A 117 -8.87 7.84 13.49
N ILE A 118 -9.97 8.05 12.75
CA ILE A 118 -10.39 9.38 12.29
C ILE A 118 -10.77 10.27 13.48
N GLN A 119 -11.50 9.73 14.47
CA GLN A 119 -11.88 10.49 15.67
C GLN A 119 -10.67 10.86 16.53
N SER A 120 -9.61 10.06 16.50
CA SER A 120 -8.38 10.27 17.27
C SER A 120 -7.36 11.19 16.58
N ILE A 121 -7.69 11.73 15.40
CA ILE A 121 -6.74 12.48 14.56
C ILE A 121 -6.26 13.80 15.18
N ASN A 122 -7.02 14.32 16.15
CA ASN A 122 -6.64 15.47 16.97
C ASN A 122 -5.40 15.22 17.84
N SER A 123 -4.95 13.96 17.97
CA SER A 123 -3.62 13.64 18.54
C SER A 123 -2.46 14.27 17.75
N ILE A 124 -2.70 14.70 16.50
CA ILE A 124 -1.74 15.46 15.68
C ILE A 124 -2.03 16.96 15.80
N LYS A 125 -1.08 17.67 16.41
CA LYS A 125 -1.20 19.12 16.69
C LYS A 125 -1.17 20.00 15.45
N SER A 126 -0.42 19.63 14.41
CA SER A 126 -0.25 20.45 13.22
C SER A 126 -1.36 20.16 12.21
N ASP A 127 -2.10 21.20 11.80
CA ASP A 127 -3.17 21.08 10.81
C ASP A 127 -2.66 20.58 9.46
N ILE A 128 -1.50 21.08 9.01
CA ILE A 128 -0.84 20.60 7.78
C ILE A 128 -0.61 19.09 7.85
N ARG A 129 -0.05 18.59 8.97
CA ARG A 129 0.20 17.15 9.15
C ARG A 129 -1.08 16.34 9.30
N ARG A 130 -2.12 16.93 9.90
CA ARG A 130 -3.43 16.31 10.03
C ARG A 130 -4.07 16.10 8.67
N ASN A 131 -4.09 17.14 7.84
CA ASN A 131 -4.64 17.10 6.48
C ASN A 131 -3.87 16.12 5.60
N GLN A 132 -2.53 16.15 5.66
CA GLN A 132 -1.68 15.20 4.96
C GLN A 132 -2.01 13.75 5.35
N LEU A 133 -2.19 13.48 6.65
CA LEU A 133 -2.53 12.15 7.11
C LEU A 133 -3.94 11.74 6.67
N GLN A 134 -4.93 12.62 6.80
CA GLN A 134 -6.30 12.37 6.33
C GLN A 134 -6.32 11.98 4.84
N LYS A 135 -5.61 12.74 3.99
CA LYS A 135 -5.48 12.45 2.56
C LYS A 135 -4.90 11.06 2.33
N ARG A 136 -3.76 10.73 2.94
CA ARG A 136 -3.13 9.40 2.81
C ARG A 136 -4.02 8.27 3.32
N ILE A 137 -4.75 8.51 4.40
CA ILE A 137 -5.69 7.53 4.98
C ILE A 137 -6.80 7.21 3.97
N LEU A 138 -7.45 8.23 3.40
CA LEU A 138 -8.53 8.03 2.46
C LEU A 138 -8.06 7.37 1.16
N GLU A 139 -6.93 7.83 0.61
CA GLU A 139 -6.29 7.20 -0.55
C GLU A 139 -5.99 5.73 -0.26
N ARG A 140 -5.49 5.43 0.94
CA ARG A 140 -5.17 4.06 1.34
C ARG A 140 -6.43 3.21 1.52
N ILE A 141 -7.47 3.72 2.15
CA ILE A 141 -8.77 3.03 2.27
C ILE A 141 -9.32 2.67 0.89
N GLU A 142 -9.26 3.60 -0.07
CA GLU A 142 -9.75 3.36 -1.44
C GLU A 142 -8.95 2.25 -2.13
N VAL A 143 -7.61 2.32 -2.12
CA VAL A 143 -6.72 1.29 -2.67
C VAL A 143 -6.99 -0.08 -2.04
N GLU A 144 -7.10 -0.13 -0.72
CA GLU A 144 -7.23 -1.40 0.02
C GLU A 144 -8.61 -2.03 -0.15
N SER A 145 -9.64 -1.19 -0.29
CA SER A 145 -10.99 -1.64 -0.64
C SER A 145 -11.00 -2.25 -2.05
N ILE A 146 -10.37 -1.59 -3.03
CA ILE A 146 -10.22 -2.13 -4.39
C ILE A 146 -9.49 -3.47 -4.33
N LEU A 147 -8.33 -3.53 -3.68
CA LEU A 147 -7.51 -4.73 -3.64
C LEU A 147 -8.24 -5.91 -2.98
N GLY A 148 -8.91 -5.69 -1.84
CA GLY A 148 -9.70 -6.73 -1.17
C GLY A 148 -10.83 -7.29 -2.04
N GLN A 149 -11.41 -6.50 -2.94
CA GLN A 149 -12.41 -6.98 -3.90
C GLN A 149 -11.79 -7.80 -5.03
N LEU A 150 -10.67 -7.34 -5.58
CA LEU A 150 -9.99 -8.04 -6.68
C LEU A 150 -9.47 -9.41 -6.24
N SER A 151 -8.97 -9.52 -5.00
CA SER A 151 -8.51 -10.79 -4.41
C SER A 151 -9.64 -11.81 -4.20
N ALA A 152 -10.91 -11.39 -4.18
CA ALA A 152 -12.07 -12.27 -4.06
C ALA A 152 -12.57 -12.79 -5.42
N THR A 153 -12.04 -12.26 -6.52
CA THR A 153 -12.42 -12.70 -7.86
C THR A 153 -11.60 -13.92 -8.21
N THR A 154 -12.02 -15.07 -7.70
CA THR A 154 -11.34 -16.36 -7.85
C THR A 154 -11.51 -16.87 -9.29
N SER A 155 -10.74 -16.35 -10.23
CA SER A 155 -10.38 -17.12 -11.43
C SER A 155 -9.01 -17.72 -11.22
N THR A 156 -8.97 -19.01 -10.93
CA THR A 156 -7.77 -19.86 -10.84
C THR A 156 -7.09 -20.08 -12.21
N SER A 157 -7.24 -19.17 -13.17
CA SER A 157 -6.47 -19.25 -14.39
C SER A 157 -5.04 -18.80 -14.08
N ILE A 158 -4.12 -19.76 -13.99
CA ILE A 158 -2.69 -19.49 -14.03
C ILE A 158 -2.46 -18.67 -15.29
N ILE A 159 -2.13 -17.39 -15.12
CA ILE A 159 -1.91 -16.49 -16.24
C ILE A 159 -0.57 -16.90 -16.87
N ASN A 160 -0.63 -17.57 -18.03
CA ASN A 160 0.56 -17.90 -18.80
C ASN A 160 1.27 -16.58 -19.18
N GLN A 161 2.53 -16.43 -18.77
CA GLN A 161 3.30 -15.20 -18.95
C GLN A 161 3.48 -14.81 -20.43
N ASP A 162 3.71 -15.79 -21.30
CA ASP A 162 3.86 -15.56 -22.73
C ASP A 162 2.55 -15.11 -23.36
N GLU A 163 1.45 -15.72 -22.95
CA GLU A 163 0.11 -15.35 -23.41
C GLU A 163 -0.28 -13.95 -22.94
N LEU A 164 0.01 -13.64 -21.66
CA LEU A 164 -0.20 -12.31 -21.07
C LEU A 164 0.58 -11.24 -21.82
N HIS A 165 1.87 -11.48 -22.08
CA HIS A 165 2.73 -10.56 -22.83
C HIS A 165 2.20 -10.34 -24.25
N LYS A 166 1.91 -11.40 -25.00
CA LYS A 166 1.37 -11.31 -26.37
C LYS A 166 0.05 -10.54 -26.43
N LYS A 167 -0.86 -10.82 -25.49
CA LYS A 167 -2.15 -10.11 -25.39
C LYS A 167 -1.98 -8.65 -25.02
N ALA A 168 -1.02 -8.32 -24.14
CA ALA A 168 -0.71 -6.95 -23.76
C ALA A 168 -0.13 -6.14 -24.93
N VAL A 169 0.79 -6.72 -25.71
CA VAL A 169 1.32 -6.09 -26.94
C VAL A 169 0.19 -5.82 -27.93
N LYS A 170 -0.68 -6.81 -28.19
CA LYS A 170 -1.84 -6.62 -29.08
C LYS A 170 -2.78 -5.53 -28.57
N MET A 171 -3.03 -5.48 -27.26
CA MET A 171 -3.87 -4.45 -26.64
C MET A 171 -3.25 -3.06 -26.83
N LEU A 172 -1.95 -2.91 -26.57
CA LEU A 172 -1.22 -1.65 -26.73
C LEU A 172 -1.22 -1.15 -28.19
N GLN A 173 -1.16 -2.05 -29.16
CA GLN A 173 -1.16 -1.69 -30.59
C GLN A 173 -2.54 -1.27 -31.12
N SER A 174 -3.63 -1.70 -30.48
CA SER A 174 -4.99 -1.58 -31.02
C SER A 174 -5.92 -0.69 -30.22
N LYS A 175 -5.47 -0.17 -29.07
CA LYS A 175 -6.32 0.59 -28.13
C LYS A 175 -5.61 1.81 -27.55
N SER A 176 -6.38 2.86 -27.31
CA SER A 176 -5.95 4.02 -26.52
C SER A 176 -5.92 3.69 -25.01
N ASP A 177 -5.27 4.55 -24.22
CA ASP A 177 -5.22 4.35 -22.76
C ASP A 177 -6.62 4.38 -22.14
N GLU A 178 -7.50 5.27 -22.61
CA GLU A 178 -8.88 5.39 -22.15
C GLU A 178 -9.69 4.14 -22.45
N GLU A 179 -9.49 3.53 -23.62
CA GLU A 179 -10.12 2.26 -23.97
C GLU A 179 -9.61 1.12 -23.09
N ILE A 180 -8.31 1.08 -22.79
CA ILE A 180 -7.72 0.10 -21.87
C ILE A 180 -8.31 0.29 -20.46
N TYR A 181 -8.35 1.51 -19.95
CA TYR A 181 -8.98 1.82 -18.67
C TYR A 181 -10.46 1.43 -18.65
N GLY A 182 -11.20 1.75 -19.71
CA GLY A 182 -12.61 1.39 -19.86
C GLY A 182 -12.84 -0.13 -19.80
N LEU A 183 -12.01 -0.92 -20.49
CA LEU A 183 -12.08 -2.38 -20.48
C LEU A 183 -11.76 -2.97 -19.11
N VAL A 184 -10.72 -2.46 -18.44
CA VAL A 184 -10.39 -2.89 -17.09
C VAL A 184 -11.52 -2.57 -16.12
N GLY A 185 -12.05 -1.35 -16.15
CA GLY A 185 -13.15 -0.96 -15.28
C GLY A 185 -14.43 -1.77 -15.50
N ALA A 186 -14.76 -2.07 -16.77
CA ALA A 186 -15.91 -2.89 -17.13
C ALA A 186 -15.76 -4.37 -16.71
N SER A 187 -14.53 -4.84 -16.52
CA SER A 187 -14.26 -6.24 -16.13
C SER A 187 -14.48 -6.53 -14.64
N ILE A 188 -14.75 -5.51 -13.83
CA ILE A 188 -14.88 -5.63 -12.38
C ILE A 188 -16.36 -5.70 -11.99
N PRO A 189 -16.77 -6.59 -11.08
CA PRO A 189 -18.16 -6.69 -10.64
C PRO A 189 -18.71 -5.38 -10.07
N GLN A 190 -19.96 -5.05 -10.43
CA GLN A 190 -20.64 -3.84 -9.97
C GLN A 190 -20.86 -3.80 -8.44
N ASP A 191 -20.97 -4.96 -7.79
CA ASP A 191 -21.09 -5.01 -6.33
C ASP A 191 -19.78 -4.63 -5.63
N SER A 192 -18.64 -4.91 -6.26
CA SER A 192 -17.33 -4.46 -5.78
C SER A 192 -17.22 -2.94 -5.82
N LEU A 193 -17.74 -2.32 -6.88
CA LEU A 193 -17.84 -0.86 -7.03
C LEU A 193 -18.65 -0.22 -5.91
N LYS A 194 -19.89 -0.69 -5.70
CA LYS A 194 -20.77 -0.18 -4.65
C LYS A 194 -20.16 -0.28 -3.25
N LEU A 195 -19.43 -1.36 -2.97
CA LEU A 195 -18.78 -1.53 -1.69
C LEU A 195 -17.62 -0.52 -1.47
N ILE A 196 -16.81 -0.28 -2.50
CA ILE A 196 -15.75 0.73 -2.46
C ILE A 196 -16.37 2.13 -2.22
N GLU A 197 -17.44 2.45 -2.93
CA GLU A 197 -18.19 3.70 -2.74
C GLU A 197 -18.75 3.84 -1.33
N ASN A 198 -19.33 2.78 -0.78
CA ASN A 198 -19.87 2.75 0.57
C ASN A 198 -18.79 3.04 1.62
N ILE A 199 -17.64 2.36 1.54
CA ILE A 199 -16.53 2.51 2.50
C ILE A 199 -15.91 3.90 2.38
N LYS A 200 -15.73 4.41 1.15
CA LYS A 200 -15.23 5.76 0.92
C LYS A 200 -16.20 6.82 1.45
N GLY A 201 -17.48 6.70 1.14
CA GLY A 201 -18.53 7.60 1.62
C GLY A 201 -18.62 7.60 3.14
N TYR A 202 -18.59 6.41 3.76
CA TYR A 202 -18.51 6.26 5.21
C TYR A 202 -17.31 7.00 5.80
N SER A 203 -16.12 6.82 5.24
CA SER A 203 -14.89 7.43 5.73
C SER A 203 -14.90 8.95 5.55
N MET A 204 -15.42 9.46 4.44
CA MET A 204 -15.60 10.90 4.19
C MET A 204 -16.58 11.53 5.17
N ASN A 205 -17.70 10.86 5.45
CA ASN A 205 -18.73 11.37 6.36
C ASN A 205 -18.27 11.46 7.83
N LEU A 206 -17.19 10.77 8.19
CA LEU A 206 -16.57 10.89 9.51
C LEU A 206 -15.71 12.15 9.66
N LEU A 207 -15.35 12.81 8.56
CA LEU A 207 -14.52 14.01 8.59
C LEU A 207 -15.38 15.27 8.81
N PRO A 208 -14.83 16.32 9.45
CA PRO A 208 -15.49 17.62 9.53
C PRO A 208 -15.82 18.18 8.12
N PRO A 209 -16.93 18.91 7.93
CA PRO A 209 -17.33 19.43 6.63
C PRO A 209 -16.28 20.29 5.91
N HIS A 210 -15.45 21.02 6.67
CA HIS A 210 -14.33 21.79 6.13
C HIS A 210 -13.28 20.88 5.47
N ASP A 211 -12.92 19.79 6.14
CA ASP A 211 -11.90 18.84 5.66
C ASP A 211 -12.43 18.01 4.50
N GLN A 212 -13.74 17.70 4.48
CA GLN A 212 -14.37 17.01 3.36
C GLN A 212 -14.15 17.73 2.02
N LYS A 213 -14.31 19.06 2.00
CA LYS A 213 -14.14 19.89 0.79
C LYS A 213 -12.71 19.86 0.23
N LEU A 214 -11.72 19.67 1.10
CA LEU A 214 -10.31 19.61 0.73
C LEU A 214 -9.91 18.24 0.14
N LEU A 215 -10.74 17.22 0.31
CA LEU A 215 -10.41 15.82 0.02
C LEU A 215 -11.28 15.21 -1.10
N VAL A 216 -12.17 15.99 -1.72
CA VAL A 216 -13.06 15.51 -2.78
C VAL A 216 -12.29 15.28 -4.08
N SER A 217 -11.76 14.07 -4.25
CA SER A 217 -11.69 13.50 -5.60
C SER A 217 -13.06 12.92 -5.93
N PRO A 218 -13.70 13.31 -7.06
CA PRO A 218 -15.02 12.80 -7.43
C PRO A 218 -15.02 11.27 -7.42
N ILE A 219 -16.15 10.70 -6.99
CA ILE A 219 -16.39 9.26 -7.09
C ILE A 219 -16.27 8.90 -8.58
N PRO A 220 -15.52 7.85 -8.95
CA PRO A 220 -15.38 7.46 -10.34
C PRO A 220 -16.75 7.07 -10.92
N GLN A 221 -17.34 7.95 -11.74
CA GLN A 221 -18.66 7.77 -12.32
C GLN A 221 -18.65 6.94 -13.62
N SER A 222 -17.46 6.62 -14.14
CA SER A 222 -17.31 5.86 -15.38
C SER A 222 -16.34 4.69 -15.23
N ASN A 223 -16.55 3.66 -16.06
CA ASN A 223 -15.63 2.51 -16.16
C ASN A 223 -14.19 2.96 -16.43
N ILE A 224 -13.98 4.04 -17.19
CA ILE A 224 -12.64 4.60 -17.46
C ILE A 224 -11.99 5.09 -16.17
N THR A 225 -12.69 5.95 -15.41
CA THR A 225 -12.14 6.48 -14.16
C THR A 225 -11.87 5.39 -13.12
N PHE A 226 -12.74 4.37 -13.06
CA PHE A 226 -12.54 3.25 -12.14
C PHE A 226 -11.40 2.34 -12.58
N GLY A 227 -11.33 1.98 -13.86
CA GLY A 227 -10.25 1.17 -14.42
C GLY A 227 -8.87 1.82 -14.23
N LYS A 228 -8.79 3.15 -14.33
CA LYS A 228 -7.58 3.90 -13.98
C LYS A 228 -7.18 3.68 -12.52
N LYS A 229 -8.10 3.87 -11.56
CA LYS A 229 -7.81 3.64 -10.12
C LYS A 229 -7.39 2.21 -9.81
N VAL A 230 -8.00 1.25 -10.49
CA VAL A 230 -7.68 -0.16 -10.32
C VAL A 230 -6.26 -0.44 -10.83
N ILE A 231 -5.93 0.04 -12.03
CA ILE A 231 -4.57 -0.07 -12.57
C ILE A 231 -3.57 0.60 -11.62
N ASP A 232 -3.86 1.82 -11.13
CA ASP A 232 -2.98 2.53 -10.18
C ASP A 232 -2.80 1.75 -8.87
N THR A 233 -3.84 1.05 -8.40
CA THR A 233 -3.77 0.17 -7.22
C THR A 233 -2.84 -1.02 -7.45
N ILE A 234 -2.94 -1.70 -8.60
CA ILE A 234 -2.05 -2.81 -8.95
C ILE A 234 -0.62 -2.32 -9.15
N LYS A 235 -0.43 -1.19 -9.82
CA LYS A 235 0.85 -0.53 -10.00
C LYS A 235 1.53 -0.24 -8.67
N ARG A 236 0.81 0.40 -7.73
CA ARG A 236 1.29 0.65 -6.36
C ARG A 236 1.72 -0.64 -5.65
N THR A 237 0.92 -1.69 -5.79
CA THR A 237 1.15 -2.98 -5.13
C THR A 237 2.34 -3.74 -5.73
N GLY A 238 2.48 -3.69 -7.05
CA GLY A 238 3.61 -4.26 -7.79
C GLY A 238 4.87 -3.42 -7.77
N TRP A 239 4.83 -2.21 -7.20
CA TRP A 239 5.96 -1.27 -7.19
C TRP A 239 7.23 -1.91 -6.62
N ARG A 240 7.13 -2.64 -5.50
CA ARG A 240 8.29 -3.31 -4.89
C ARG A 240 8.87 -4.42 -5.76
N THR A 241 8.02 -5.12 -6.51
CA THR A 241 8.46 -6.20 -7.42
C THR A 241 9.31 -5.66 -8.57
N ILE A 242 9.03 -4.43 -9.02
CA ILE A 242 9.65 -3.82 -10.21
C ILE A 242 10.78 -2.85 -9.81
N CYS A 243 10.63 -2.14 -8.70
CA CYS A 243 11.48 -1.01 -8.31
C CYS A 243 12.44 -1.32 -7.16
N ASP A 244 12.55 -2.57 -6.72
CA ASP A 244 13.59 -2.98 -5.78
C ASP A 244 14.97 -2.85 -6.48
N PRO A 245 15.90 -2.03 -5.94
CA PRO A 245 17.24 -1.85 -6.50
C PRO A 245 18.03 -3.16 -6.67
N ASP A 246 17.72 -4.16 -5.85
CA ASP A 246 18.39 -5.46 -5.89
C ASP A 246 17.72 -6.44 -6.87
N SER A 247 16.59 -6.06 -7.48
CA SER A 247 15.88 -6.92 -8.43
C SER A 247 16.54 -6.95 -9.82
N GLN A 248 16.44 -8.10 -10.48
CA GLN A 248 16.94 -8.27 -11.85
C GLN A 248 16.23 -7.33 -12.83
N ILE A 249 14.92 -7.12 -12.67
CA ILE A 249 14.11 -6.24 -13.53
C ILE A 249 14.61 -4.80 -13.42
N TYR A 250 14.80 -4.30 -12.20
CA TYR A 250 15.31 -2.94 -11.98
C TYR A 250 16.71 -2.76 -12.56
N ASN A 251 17.61 -3.73 -12.38
CA ASN A 251 18.97 -3.65 -12.88
C ASN A 251 19.05 -3.72 -14.42
N LEU A 252 18.30 -4.63 -15.05
CA LEU A 252 18.23 -4.71 -16.51
C LEU A 252 17.63 -3.43 -17.11
N TRP A 253 16.62 -2.86 -16.45
CA TRP A 253 16.02 -1.60 -16.88
C TRP A 253 16.96 -0.40 -16.70
N LYS A 254 17.61 -0.27 -15.54
CA LYS A 254 18.59 0.80 -15.26
C LYS A 254 19.72 0.82 -16.29
N ASN A 255 20.11 -0.35 -16.78
CA ASN A 255 21.14 -0.51 -17.81
C ASN A 255 20.57 -0.39 -19.24
N GLN A 256 19.30 0.03 -19.39
CA GLN A 256 18.60 0.20 -20.66
C GLN A 256 18.62 -1.03 -21.58
N VAL A 257 18.63 -2.23 -21.00
CA VAL A 257 18.66 -3.48 -21.77
C VAL A 257 17.32 -3.66 -22.50
N PRO A 258 17.27 -3.68 -23.84
CA PRO A 258 16.01 -3.76 -24.60
C PRO A 258 15.20 -5.03 -24.30
N GLU A 259 15.86 -6.08 -23.85
CA GLU A 259 15.25 -7.37 -23.50
C GLU A 259 14.20 -7.26 -22.38
N VAL A 260 14.24 -6.23 -21.53
CA VAL A 260 13.24 -5.98 -20.49
C VAL A 260 11.83 -5.82 -21.09
N PHE A 261 11.75 -5.22 -22.28
CA PHE A 261 10.49 -4.98 -22.97
C PHE A 261 10.02 -6.19 -23.78
N ASN A 262 10.96 -6.98 -24.31
CA ASN A 262 10.66 -8.03 -25.30
C ASN A 262 10.58 -9.45 -24.72
N LYS A 263 11.13 -9.71 -23.52
CA LYS A 263 11.14 -11.05 -22.91
C LYS A 263 10.09 -11.23 -21.80
N GLY A 264 9.04 -10.41 -21.79
CA GLY A 264 7.92 -10.60 -20.86
C GLY A 264 8.24 -10.31 -19.37
N TYR A 265 9.26 -9.52 -19.05
CA TYR A 265 9.60 -9.20 -17.66
C TYR A 265 8.46 -8.45 -16.94
N PHE A 266 7.82 -7.48 -17.59
CA PHE A 266 6.63 -6.81 -17.03
C PHE A 266 5.46 -7.78 -16.84
N ALA A 267 5.24 -8.68 -17.80
CA ALA A 267 4.20 -9.72 -17.68
C ALA A 267 4.49 -10.64 -16.49
N SER A 268 5.75 -11.02 -16.29
CA SER A 268 6.19 -11.84 -15.16
C SER A 268 5.99 -11.14 -13.82
N ALA A 269 6.37 -9.86 -13.71
CA ALA A 269 6.19 -9.07 -12.50
C ALA A 269 4.71 -8.86 -12.13
N VAL A 270 3.87 -8.57 -13.14
CA VAL A 270 2.42 -8.43 -12.95
C VAL A 270 1.79 -9.76 -12.60
N ALA A 271 2.14 -10.85 -13.28
CA ALA A 271 1.65 -12.19 -12.98
C ALA A 271 2.02 -12.61 -11.54
N ALA A 272 3.27 -12.37 -11.13
CA ALA A 272 3.72 -12.64 -9.76
C ALA A 272 2.95 -11.78 -8.73
N THR A 273 2.68 -10.52 -9.05
CA THR A 273 1.87 -9.63 -8.20
C THR A 273 0.43 -10.12 -8.10
N CYS A 274 -0.22 -10.42 -9.22
CA CYS A 274 -1.58 -10.99 -9.24
C CYS A 274 -1.65 -12.31 -8.46
N ALA A 275 -0.68 -13.21 -8.64
CA ALA A 275 -0.61 -14.47 -7.90
C ALA A 275 -0.45 -14.25 -6.39
N LYS A 276 0.49 -13.38 -5.99
CA LYS A 276 0.76 -13.06 -4.59
C LYS A 276 -0.47 -12.49 -3.87
N PHE A 277 -1.28 -11.69 -4.57
CA PHE A 277 -2.48 -11.06 -4.05
C PHE A 277 -3.77 -11.82 -4.40
N SER A 278 -3.68 -13.04 -4.94
CA SER A 278 -4.83 -13.88 -5.33
C SER A 278 -5.81 -13.19 -6.30
N ILE A 279 -5.31 -12.36 -7.21
CA ILE A 279 -6.11 -11.61 -8.18
C ILE A 279 -6.30 -12.44 -9.45
N GLY A 280 -7.52 -12.91 -9.68
CA GLY A 280 -7.87 -13.76 -10.82
C GLY A 280 -8.54 -13.02 -11.98
N LEU A 281 -8.03 -11.87 -12.43
CA LEU A 281 -8.63 -11.12 -13.54
C LEU A 281 -7.64 -10.96 -14.71
N PRO A 282 -7.70 -11.83 -15.74
CA PRO A 282 -6.76 -11.77 -16.87
C PRO A 282 -6.80 -10.45 -17.63
N ILE A 283 -7.99 -9.89 -17.87
CA ILE A 283 -8.15 -8.58 -18.56
C ILE A 283 -7.44 -7.47 -17.78
N LEU A 284 -7.55 -7.48 -16.46
CA LEU A 284 -6.83 -6.55 -15.59
C LEU A 284 -5.32 -6.70 -15.74
N ALA A 285 -4.80 -7.93 -15.64
CA ALA A 285 -3.37 -8.17 -15.79
C ALA A 285 -2.85 -7.72 -17.16
N ILE A 286 -3.59 -8.00 -18.25
CA ILE A 286 -3.23 -7.58 -19.61
C ILE A 286 -3.19 -6.05 -19.70
N GLY A 287 -4.20 -5.36 -19.18
CA GLY A 287 -4.28 -3.90 -19.18
C GLY A 287 -3.13 -3.26 -18.39
N VAL A 288 -2.81 -3.79 -17.20
CA VAL A 288 -1.69 -3.31 -16.40
C VAL A 288 -0.37 -3.49 -17.15
N VAL A 289 -0.12 -4.66 -17.75
CA VAL A 289 1.11 -4.90 -18.53
C VAL A 289 1.20 -3.96 -19.72
N ALA A 290 0.12 -3.77 -20.49
CA ALA A 290 0.10 -2.87 -21.64
C ALA A 290 0.46 -1.43 -21.25
N ILE A 291 -0.13 -0.94 -20.16
CA ILE A 291 0.14 0.40 -19.63
C ILE A 291 1.58 0.49 -19.10
N LEU A 292 2.10 -0.50 -18.38
CA LEU A 292 3.49 -0.52 -17.91
C LEU A 292 4.50 -0.50 -19.07
N MET A 293 4.24 -1.26 -20.13
CA MET A 293 5.09 -1.28 -21.32
C MET A 293 5.11 0.09 -22.01
N LYS A 294 4.01 0.85 -21.96
CA LYS A 294 3.90 2.18 -22.55
C LYS A 294 4.71 3.25 -21.82
N TYR A 295 4.54 3.34 -20.49
CA TYR A 295 5.21 4.37 -19.66
C TYR A 295 6.64 3.98 -19.24
N GLY A 296 6.99 2.70 -19.39
CA GLY A 296 8.29 2.18 -18.98
C GLY A 296 8.48 2.15 -17.47
N ALA A 297 9.60 1.57 -17.02
CA ALA A 297 9.86 1.38 -15.60
C ALA A 297 10.33 2.67 -14.87
N GLN A 298 10.86 3.68 -15.59
CA GLN A 298 11.33 4.92 -14.96
C GLN A 298 10.18 5.74 -14.38
N GLU A 299 9.25 6.12 -15.27
CA GLU A 299 8.03 6.82 -14.92
C GLU A 299 7.23 5.98 -13.94
N PHE A 300 7.25 4.65 -14.09
CA PHE A 300 6.58 3.78 -13.14
C PHE A 300 7.15 3.90 -11.71
N CYS A 301 8.47 3.81 -11.54
CA CYS A 301 9.07 3.82 -10.20
C CYS A 301 8.98 5.20 -9.52
N GLU A 302 9.08 6.28 -10.28
CA GLU A 302 8.96 7.65 -9.76
C GLU A 302 7.50 8.02 -9.47
N THR A 303 6.57 7.72 -10.39
CA THR A 303 5.17 8.12 -10.29
C THR A 303 4.36 7.26 -9.31
N PHE A 304 4.64 5.95 -9.21
CA PHE A 304 3.84 5.03 -8.39
C PHE A 304 4.49 4.66 -7.06
N GLN A 305 5.51 5.39 -6.62
CA GLN A 305 6.12 5.16 -5.32
C GLN A 305 5.05 5.24 -4.21
N PRO A 306 4.80 4.15 -3.45
CA PRO A 306 3.77 4.15 -2.44
C PRO A 306 4.12 5.13 -1.31
N LYS A 307 3.19 6.02 -0.99
CA LYS A 307 3.26 6.86 0.22
C LYS A 307 2.82 6.04 1.44
N ASP A 308 3.64 6.02 2.48
CA ASP A 308 3.33 5.37 3.74
C ASP A 308 2.36 6.21 4.59
N ILE A 309 1.54 5.55 5.41
CA ILE A 309 0.69 6.23 6.39
C ILE A 309 1.54 6.96 7.44
N MET A 310 2.67 6.36 7.80
CA MET A 310 3.61 6.93 8.76
C MET A 310 4.45 8.04 8.12
N ILE A 311 3.93 9.26 8.16
CA ILE A 311 4.61 10.47 7.65
C ILE A 311 5.86 10.79 8.46
N TYR A 312 7.03 10.85 7.83
CA TYR A 312 8.26 11.19 8.54
C TYR A 312 8.39 12.71 8.78
N ARG A 313 9.10 13.11 9.84
CA ARG A 313 9.19 14.52 10.27
C ARG A 313 9.72 15.47 9.19
N THR A 314 10.58 14.98 8.30
CA THR A 314 11.19 15.79 7.22
C THR A 314 10.44 15.70 5.90
N GLU A 315 9.42 14.84 5.80
CA GLU A 315 8.64 14.65 4.58
C GLU A 315 7.73 15.87 4.38
N LYS A 316 7.75 16.53 3.22
CA LYS A 316 6.79 17.60 2.90
C LYS A 316 5.59 17.02 2.18
N ASP A 317 4.50 17.76 2.12
CA ASP A 317 3.40 17.41 1.22
C ASP A 317 3.76 17.95 -0.17
N ASP A 318 3.65 17.07 -1.18
CA ASP A 318 3.68 17.43 -2.59
C ASP A 318 2.23 17.60 -3.07
#